data_AF-A0AAE8AYH8-F1
#
_entry.id   AF-A0AAE8AYH8-F1
#
_cell.length_a   1.000
_cell.length_b   1.000
_cell.length_c   1.000
_cell.angle_alpha   90.00
_cell.angle_beta   90.00
_cell.angle_gamma   90.00
#
_symmetry.space_group_name_H-M   'P 1'
#
loop_
_entity.id
_entity.type
_entity.pdbx_description
1 polymer ?
#
loop_
_entity_poly.entity_id
_entity_poly.type
_entity_poly.pdbx_seq_one_letter_code
_entity_poly.pdbx_strand_id
1 'polypeptide(L)'
;MNTKKMRYVWFLVILCIFCLTLFLARTRSKVEMRNRIYRQWNEHFVVSKGKESYVRTTNDSNQTVVLSEAQSYGMLITVAAAEKGQAQQADFDRLYHYYLNHRLEGTQLMSWKQTISNGKAKDEDHNATDGDLYIAYALLKAAQQWPKQAKDYQAQAKAILEDILAHNYNEETGVLTVGNWANQDSEFYHLMRTSDTLPAQFQIFYEVTKDSKWLDIKEKMLQQLQTISSQTKTGLLPDFIWVDEQGTRVADPKTIESKYDGAYSYNACRLPYNLVQSKDKTSQQLVKKMLNFFKSQRNLYAGYDLKGKALNNHQAASFLAPIVYASEHEKGYLKLVQQNKYIFTQDLPLNNYYDATMTTMIALELF
;
A
#
# COMPACT_ATOMS: atom_id res chain seq x y z
N MET A 1 -55.86 24.63 13.39
CA MET A 1 -54.50 24.71 12.78
C MET A 1 -54.66 24.81 11.26
N ASN A 2 -54.11 25.85 10.64
CA ASN A 2 -54.40 26.24 9.24
C ASN A 2 -54.01 25.12 8.25
N THR A 3 -54.93 24.63 7.40
CA THR A 3 -54.72 23.48 6.49
C THR A 3 -53.52 23.63 5.56
N LYS A 4 -53.15 24.87 5.21
CA LYS A 4 -51.90 25.17 4.49
C LYS A 4 -50.66 24.80 5.30
N LYS A 5 -50.61 25.08 6.61
CA LYS A 5 -49.48 24.71 7.48
C LYS A 5 -49.30 23.19 7.58
N MET A 6 -50.39 22.41 7.61
CA MET A 6 -50.30 20.95 7.59
C MET A 6 -49.71 20.39 6.29
N ARG A 7 -50.03 20.99 5.12
CA ARG A 7 -49.44 20.57 3.85
C ARG A 7 -47.91 20.76 3.81
N TYR A 8 -47.42 21.88 4.37
CA TYR A 8 -45.98 22.10 4.50
C TYR A 8 -45.31 21.11 5.47
N VAL A 9 -45.97 20.78 6.58
CA VAL A 9 -45.47 19.75 7.52
C VAL A 9 -45.37 18.39 6.83
N TRP A 10 -46.42 17.94 6.12
CA TRP A 10 -46.39 16.67 5.38
C TRP A 10 -45.36 16.65 4.26
N PHE A 11 -45.19 17.76 3.53
CA PHE A 11 -44.14 17.89 2.52
C PHE A 11 -42.74 17.74 3.14
N LEU A 12 -42.48 18.40 4.27
CA LEU A 12 -41.21 18.27 4.99
C LEU A 12 -40.97 16.85 5.51
N VAL A 13 -42.02 16.18 6.04
CA VAL A 13 -41.92 14.79 6.49
C VAL A 13 -41.58 13.85 5.32
N ILE A 14 -42.27 13.98 4.18
CA ILE A 14 -41.99 13.16 2.99
C ILE A 14 -40.57 13.44 2.47
N LEU A 15 -40.15 14.70 2.41
CA LEU A 15 -38.80 15.08 2.01
C LEU A 15 -37.75 14.51 2.97
N CYS A 16 -37.98 14.56 4.28
CA CYS A 16 -37.10 13.95 5.27
C CYS A 16 -37.01 12.43 5.10
N ILE A 17 -38.14 11.74 4.89
CA ILE A 17 -38.17 10.30 4.64
C ILE A 17 -37.40 9.98 3.35
N PHE A 18 -37.61 10.74 2.27
CA PHE A 18 -36.90 10.55 1.00
C PHE A 18 -35.39 10.80 1.12
N CYS A 19 -34.97 11.87 1.82
CA CYS A 19 -33.56 12.11 2.09
C CYS A 19 -32.95 11.00 2.95
N LEU A 20 -33.68 10.49 3.94
CA LEU A 20 -33.25 9.38 4.78
C LEU A 20 -33.11 8.09 3.98
N THR A 21 -34.06 7.76 3.09
CA THR A 21 -33.97 6.55 2.25
C THR A 21 -32.81 6.62 1.28
N LEU A 22 -32.57 7.77 0.63
CA LEU A 22 -31.39 7.96 -0.22
C LEU A 22 -30.08 7.85 0.56
N PHE A 23 -30.03 8.41 1.77
CA PHE A 23 -28.86 8.32 2.65
C PHE A 23 -28.60 6.85 3.05
N LEU A 24 -29.63 6.13 3.50
CA LEU A 24 -29.51 4.72 3.87
C LEU A 24 -29.11 3.84 2.68
N ALA A 25 -29.72 4.05 1.51
CA ALA A 25 -29.38 3.30 0.28
C ALA A 25 -27.92 3.53 -0.14
N ARG A 26 -27.44 4.78 -0.08
CA ARG A 26 -26.05 5.12 -0.42
C ARG A 26 -25.05 4.50 0.56
N THR A 27 -25.31 4.58 1.87
CA THR A 27 -24.43 4.00 2.89
C THR A 27 -24.40 2.48 2.79
N ARG A 28 -25.56 1.84 2.62
CA ARG A 28 -25.68 0.40 2.42
C ARG A 28 -24.90 -0.05 1.18
N SER A 29 -24.99 0.69 0.08
CA SER A 29 -24.25 0.40 -1.16
C SER A 29 -22.73 0.42 -0.97
N LYS A 30 -22.18 1.36 -0.19
CA LYS A 30 -20.73 1.41 0.11
C LYS A 30 -20.28 0.20 0.93
N VAL A 31 -21.03 -0.16 1.97
CA VAL A 31 -20.74 -1.32 2.83
C VAL A 31 -20.81 -2.62 2.04
N GLU A 32 -21.86 -2.80 1.24
CA GLU A 32 -22.03 -3.97 0.37
C GLU A 32 -20.90 -4.08 -0.67
N MET A 33 -20.49 -2.95 -1.25
CA MET A 33 -19.37 -2.87 -2.20
C MET A 33 -18.05 -3.29 -1.56
N ARG A 34 -17.70 -2.73 -0.40
CA ARG A 34 -16.50 -3.11 0.35
C ARG A 34 -16.49 -4.58 0.72
N ASN A 35 -17.59 -5.07 1.28
CA ASN A 35 -17.70 -6.45 1.74
C ASN A 35 -17.59 -7.43 0.54
N ARG A 36 -18.18 -7.09 -0.61
CA ARG A 36 -18.02 -7.85 -1.86
C ARG A 36 -16.57 -7.88 -2.32
N ILE A 37 -15.89 -6.73 -2.36
CA ILE A 37 -14.48 -6.63 -2.79
C ILE A 37 -13.59 -7.49 -1.88
N TYR A 38 -13.68 -7.32 -0.56
CA TYR A 38 -12.90 -8.11 0.39
C TYR A 38 -13.17 -9.60 0.24
N ARG A 39 -14.44 -10.02 0.14
CA ARG A 39 -14.80 -11.42 -0.05
C ARG A 39 -14.20 -12.00 -1.34
N GLN A 40 -14.36 -11.30 -2.48
CA GLN A 40 -13.78 -11.72 -3.76
C GLN A 40 -12.25 -11.87 -3.68
N TRP A 41 -11.58 -10.92 -3.04
CA TRP A 41 -10.13 -10.97 -2.84
C TRP A 41 -9.72 -12.16 -1.95
N ASN A 42 -10.37 -12.30 -0.79
CA ASN A 42 -10.04 -13.33 0.18
C ASN A 42 -10.26 -14.74 -0.38
N GLU A 43 -11.40 -14.98 -1.03
CA GLU A 43 -11.73 -16.28 -1.64
C GLU A 43 -10.76 -16.67 -2.77
N HIS A 44 -10.20 -15.69 -3.47
CA HIS A 44 -9.35 -15.94 -4.64
C HIS A 44 -7.86 -16.04 -4.28
N PHE A 45 -7.35 -15.14 -3.45
CA PHE A 45 -5.91 -14.98 -3.22
C PHE A 45 -5.43 -15.59 -1.90
N VAL A 46 -6.29 -15.73 -0.88
CA VAL A 46 -5.87 -16.30 0.40
C VAL A 46 -6.01 -17.82 0.36
N VAL A 47 -4.92 -18.51 0.61
CA VAL A 47 -4.88 -19.97 0.69
C VAL A 47 -4.56 -20.39 2.11
N SER A 48 -5.47 -21.12 2.75
CA SER A 48 -5.25 -21.67 4.08
C SER A 48 -4.86 -23.14 4.03
N LYS A 49 -3.78 -23.51 4.73
CA LYS A 49 -3.36 -24.90 4.92
C LYS A 49 -2.95 -25.11 6.38
N GLY A 50 -3.74 -25.89 7.12
CA GLY A 50 -3.49 -26.13 8.54
C GLY A 50 -3.53 -24.83 9.37
N LYS A 51 -2.41 -24.49 10.02
CA LYS A 51 -2.27 -23.29 10.87
C LYS A 51 -1.71 -22.07 10.14
N GLU A 52 -1.49 -22.17 8.84
CA GLU A 52 -0.88 -21.13 8.03
C GLU A 52 -1.85 -20.67 6.94
N SER A 53 -1.68 -19.43 6.51
CA SER A 53 -2.29 -18.90 5.31
C SER A 53 -1.30 -18.03 4.57
N TYR A 54 -1.39 -18.05 3.24
CA TYR A 54 -0.55 -17.21 2.40
C TYR A 54 -1.36 -16.58 1.28
N VAL A 55 -0.82 -15.49 0.72
CA VAL A 55 -1.41 -14.78 -0.41
C VAL A 55 -0.73 -15.24 -1.71
N ARG A 56 -1.47 -15.93 -2.57
CA ARG A 56 -0.96 -16.34 -3.89
C ARG A 56 -0.89 -15.15 -4.85
N THR A 57 0.17 -15.09 -5.65
CA THR A 57 0.34 -14.05 -6.69
C THR A 57 0.28 -14.61 -8.11
N THR A 58 0.22 -15.94 -8.28
CA THR A 58 0.12 -16.63 -9.57
C THR A 58 -1.23 -17.31 -9.76
N ASN A 59 -1.62 -17.45 -11.03
CA ASN A 59 -2.80 -18.21 -11.47
C ASN A 59 -2.44 -19.64 -11.94
N ASP A 60 -1.20 -20.08 -11.71
CA ASP A 60 -0.70 -21.40 -12.11
C ASP A 60 -1.18 -22.48 -11.11
N SER A 61 -1.75 -23.57 -11.64
CA SER A 61 -2.28 -24.68 -10.84
C SER A 61 -1.21 -25.60 -10.25
N ASN A 62 -0.01 -25.61 -10.82
CA ASN A 62 1.10 -26.50 -10.47
C ASN A 62 2.12 -25.82 -9.55
N GLN A 63 2.18 -24.48 -9.61
CA GLN A 63 3.13 -23.69 -8.85
C GLN A 63 2.48 -22.41 -8.31
N THR A 64 2.58 -22.20 -7.00
CA THR A 64 2.15 -20.95 -6.37
C THR A 64 3.36 -20.12 -5.96
N VAL A 65 3.39 -18.85 -6.37
CA VAL A 65 4.33 -17.88 -5.83
C VAL A 65 3.65 -17.08 -4.73
N VAL A 66 4.38 -16.88 -3.64
CA VAL A 66 4.05 -15.97 -2.54
C VAL A 66 5.19 -14.97 -2.45
N LEU A 67 4.87 -13.70 -2.33
CA LEU A 67 5.84 -12.62 -2.12
C LEU A 67 5.70 -12.09 -0.71
N SER A 68 6.79 -11.61 -0.09
CA SER A 68 6.70 -10.91 1.20
C SER A 68 5.80 -9.67 1.12
N GLU A 69 5.82 -8.95 0.00
CA GLU A 69 4.87 -7.87 -0.30
C GLU A 69 3.41 -8.37 -0.25
N ALA A 70 3.15 -9.53 -0.86
CA ALA A 70 1.81 -10.06 -0.89
C ALA A 70 1.32 -10.55 0.47
N GLN A 71 2.23 -11.17 1.22
CA GLN A 71 1.95 -11.60 2.57
C GLN A 71 1.68 -10.41 3.49
N SER A 72 2.48 -9.35 3.39
CA SER A 72 2.33 -8.14 4.21
C SER A 72 1.02 -7.41 3.94
N TYR A 73 0.61 -7.30 2.66
CA TYR A 73 -0.70 -6.77 2.29
C TYR A 73 -1.84 -7.64 2.77
N GLY A 74 -1.71 -8.97 2.69
CA GLY A 74 -2.72 -9.88 3.25
C GLY A 74 -2.90 -9.70 4.75
N MET A 75 -1.80 -9.56 5.49
CA MET A 75 -1.84 -9.27 6.93
C MET A 75 -2.57 -7.95 7.21
N LEU A 76 -2.21 -6.87 6.50
CA LEU A 76 -2.83 -5.56 6.69
C LEU A 76 -4.32 -5.55 6.30
N ILE A 77 -4.67 -6.14 5.16
CA ILE A 77 -6.06 -6.32 4.69
C ILE A 77 -6.89 -7.07 5.73
N THR A 78 -6.34 -8.12 6.33
CA THR A 78 -7.05 -8.93 7.32
C THR A 78 -7.35 -8.15 8.59
N VAL A 79 -6.42 -7.32 9.06
CA VAL A 79 -6.70 -6.42 10.20
C VAL A 79 -7.78 -5.40 9.82
N ALA A 80 -7.66 -4.74 8.67
CA ALA A 80 -8.66 -3.77 8.21
C ALA A 80 -10.04 -4.41 8.01
N ALA A 81 -10.11 -5.65 7.53
CA ALA A 81 -11.35 -6.42 7.42
C ALA A 81 -11.92 -6.77 8.80
N ALA A 82 -11.07 -7.11 9.79
CA ALA A 82 -11.49 -7.37 11.16
C ALA A 82 -12.06 -6.12 11.84
N GLU A 83 -11.50 -4.93 11.60
CA GLU A 83 -12.05 -3.64 12.05
C GLU A 83 -13.49 -3.40 11.50
N LYS A 84 -13.84 -4.03 10.36
CA LYS A 84 -15.18 -3.99 9.75
C LYS A 84 -16.04 -5.22 10.06
N GLY A 85 -15.59 -6.11 10.93
CA GLY A 85 -16.30 -7.35 11.30
C GLY A 85 -16.39 -8.37 10.15
N GLN A 86 -15.42 -8.40 9.25
CA GLN A 86 -15.34 -9.34 8.12
C GLN A 86 -14.27 -10.42 8.27
N ALA A 87 -13.35 -10.25 9.23
CA ALA A 87 -12.29 -11.22 9.54
C ALA A 87 -12.14 -11.38 11.06
N GLN A 88 -11.49 -12.46 11.48
CA GLN A 88 -11.20 -12.78 12.88
C GLN A 88 -9.70 -12.77 13.15
N GLN A 89 -9.33 -12.70 14.43
CA GLN A 89 -7.93 -12.79 14.86
C GLN A 89 -7.24 -14.06 14.32
N ALA A 90 -7.95 -15.19 14.31
CA ALA A 90 -7.44 -16.44 13.80
C ALA A 90 -7.06 -16.40 12.30
N ASP A 91 -7.70 -15.54 11.50
CA ASP A 91 -7.36 -15.37 10.09
C ASP A 91 -6.02 -14.62 9.96
N PHE A 92 -5.82 -13.58 10.78
CA PHE A 92 -4.55 -12.86 10.85
C PHE A 92 -3.42 -13.75 11.37
N ASP A 93 -3.67 -14.52 12.44
CA ASP A 93 -2.67 -15.39 13.05
C ASP A 93 -2.16 -16.45 12.06
N ARG A 94 -3.00 -16.93 11.15
CA ARG A 94 -2.57 -17.85 10.09
C ARG A 94 -1.60 -17.20 9.09
N LEU A 95 -1.87 -15.96 8.67
CA LEU A 95 -0.96 -15.19 7.82
C LEU A 95 0.34 -14.86 8.56
N TYR A 96 0.22 -14.51 9.83
CA TYR A 96 1.35 -14.22 10.71
C TYR A 96 2.26 -15.45 10.92
N HIS A 97 1.70 -16.64 11.16
CA HIS A 97 2.49 -17.88 11.27
C HIS A 97 3.23 -18.21 9.98
N TYR A 98 2.62 -17.96 8.81
CA TYR A 98 3.31 -18.15 7.54
C TYR A 98 4.53 -17.22 7.43
N TYR A 99 4.38 -15.92 7.79
CA TYR A 99 5.53 -15.02 7.88
C TYR A 99 6.62 -15.58 8.80
N LEU A 100 6.27 -16.01 10.02
CA LEU A 100 7.26 -16.52 10.99
C LEU A 100 8.08 -17.71 10.48
N ASN A 101 7.45 -18.58 9.68
CA ASN A 101 8.05 -19.80 9.13
C ASN A 101 8.86 -19.57 7.85
N HIS A 102 8.72 -18.40 7.24
CA HIS A 102 9.43 -18.00 6.01
C HIS A 102 10.36 -16.81 6.24
N ARG A 103 10.84 -16.66 7.47
CA ARG A 103 11.91 -15.72 7.80
C ARG A 103 13.26 -16.23 7.33
N LEU A 104 14.15 -15.31 6.98
CA LEU A 104 15.55 -15.64 6.74
C LEU A 104 16.18 -16.16 8.04
N GLU A 105 17.08 -17.14 7.90
CA GLU A 105 17.73 -17.77 9.05
C GLU A 105 18.45 -16.73 9.91
N GLY A 106 18.21 -16.77 11.22
CA GLY A 106 18.84 -15.86 12.19
C GLY A 106 18.28 -14.44 12.21
N THR A 107 17.24 -14.11 11.42
CA THR A 107 16.64 -12.77 11.38
C THR A 107 15.11 -12.82 11.56
N GLN A 108 14.52 -11.63 11.63
CA GLN A 108 13.10 -11.33 11.67
C GLN A 108 12.56 -10.97 10.28
N LEU A 109 13.42 -10.87 9.27
CA LEU A 109 13.08 -10.46 7.91
C LEU A 109 12.47 -11.64 7.15
N MET A 110 11.44 -11.38 6.35
CA MET A 110 10.81 -12.41 5.54
C MET A 110 11.59 -12.62 4.24
N SER A 111 11.79 -13.89 3.85
CA SER A 111 12.20 -14.21 2.48
C SER A 111 11.26 -13.53 1.50
N TRP A 112 11.80 -12.84 0.50
CA TRP A 112 10.97 -12.00 -0.38
C TRP A 112 10.04 -12.81 -1.27
N LYS A 113 10.38 -14.08 -1.51
CA LYS A 113 9.65 -14.97 -2.41
C LYS A 113 9.70 -16.42 -1.94
N GLN A 114 8.54 -17.04 -1.91
CA GLN A 114 8.37 -18.47 -1.72
C GLN A 114 7.75 -19.07 -2.98
N THR A 115 8.31 -20.19 -3.42
CA THR A 115 7.78 -20.98 -4.52
C THR A 115 7.24 -22.29 -3.98
N ILE A 116 5.92 -22.47 -4.04
CA ILE A 116 5.23 -23.65 -3.52
C ILE A 116 4.93 -24.59 -4.69
N SER A 117 5.48 -25.80 -4.63
CA SER A 117 5.22 -26.88 -5.59
C SER A 117 5.08 -28.20 -4.85
N ASN A 118 4.07 -29.00 -5.23
CA ASN A 118 3.74 -30.27 -4.54
C ASN A 118 3.59 -30.12 -3.01
N GLY A 119 3.07 -28.97 -2.57
CA GLY A 119 2.85 -28.65 -1.16
C GLY A 119 4.12 -28.37 -0.33
N LYS A 120 5.29 -28.25 -0.96
CA LYS A 120 6.55 -27.83 -0.35
C LYS A 120 6.90 -26.41 -0.81
N ALA A 121 7.25 -25.55 0.13
CA ALA A 121 7.76 -24.21 -0.17
C ALA A 121 9.28 -24.24 -0.33
N LYS A 122 9.78 -23.48 -1.30
CA LYS A 122 11.20 -23.13 -1.43
C LYS A 122 11.32 -21.62 -1.29
N ASP A 123 12.18 -21.19 -0.38
CA ASP A 123 12.38 -19.78 -0.03
C ASP A 123 13.62 -19.27 -0.74
N GLU A 124 13.57 -18.02 -1.20
CA GLU A 124 14.77 -17.27 -1.62
C GLU A 124 15.54 -16.78 -0.37
N ASP A 125 16.82 -16.46 -0.53
CA ASP A 125 17.78 -16.20 0.56
C ASP A 125 17.90 -14.72 0.99
N HIS A 126 17.07 -13.85 0.45
CA HIS A 126 17.06 -12.41 0.73
C HIS A 126 15.65 -11.89 0.95
N ASN A 127 15.54 -10.68 1.52
CA ASN A 127 14.26 -10.02 1.76
C ASN A 127 14.01 -8.87 0.76
N ALA A 128 12.80 -8.30 0.87
CA ALA A 128 12.42 -7.05 0.21
C ALA A 128 11.88 -6.09 1.28
N THR A 129 12.45 -4.89 1.34
CA THR A 129 12.20 -3.93 2.44
C THR A 129 10.73 -3.56 2.58
N ASP A 130 10.01 -3.37 1.48
CA ASP A 130 8.58 -3.05 1.48
C ASP A 130 7.72 -4.12 2.13
N GLY A 131 8.01 -5.40 1.86
CA GLY A 131 7.36 -6.52 2.53
C GLY A 131 7.47 -6.41 4.05
N ASP A 132 8.70 -6.24 4.56
CA ASP A 132 8.95 -6.19 6.01
C ASP A 132 8.40 -4.93 6.68
N LEU A 133 8.46 -3.77 6.02
CA LEU A 133 7.84 -2.54 6.51
C LEU A 133 6.33 -2.71 6.70
N TYR A 134 5.64 -3.34 5.75
CA TYR A 134 4.20 -3.58 5.85
C TYR A 134 3.86 -4.72 6.83
N ILE A 135 4.74 -5.72 7.03
CA ILE A 135 4.58 -6.73 8.09
C ILE A 135 4.63 -6.05 9.46
N ALA A 136 5.65 -5.21 9.69
CA ALA A 136 5.78 -4.43 10.92
C ALA A 136 4.53 -3.59 11.17
N TYR A 137 4.07 -2.85 10.16
CA TYR A 137 2.86 -2.02 10.28
C TYR A 137 1.60 -2.86 10.55
N ALA A 138 1.42 -3.98 9.86
CA ALA A 138 0.28 -4.88 10.07
C ALA A 138 0.25 -5.47 11.48
N LEU A 139 1.41 -5.83 12.06
CA LEU A 139 1.53 -6.30 13.44
C LEU A 139 1.14 -5.20 14.44
N LEU A 140 1.55 -3.95 14.21
CA LEU A 140 1.13 -2.83 15.07
C LEU A 140 -0.37 -2.56 14.98
N LYS A 141 -0.95 -2.68 13.78
CA LYS A 141 -2.40 -2.60 13.58
C LYS A 141 -3.14 -3.76 14.26
N ALA A 142 -2.61 -4.98 14.18
CA ALA A 142 -3.15 -6.14 14.88
C ALA A 142 -3.12 -5.96 16.40
N ALA A 143 -2.05 -5.37 16.95
CA ALA A 143 -1.96 -5.05 18.37
C ALA A 143 -3.03 -4.06 18.84
N GLN A 144 -3.41 -3.10 17.99
CA GLN A 144 -4.53 -2.20 18.28
C GLN A 144 -5.88 -2.93 18.24
N GLN A 145 -6.07 -3.81 17.24
CA GLN A 145 -7.34 -4.52 17.03
C GLN A 145 -7.60 -5.62 18.07
N TRP A 146 -6.56 -6.30 18.57
CA TRP A 146 -6.68 -7.42 19.50
C TRP A 146 -5.84 -7.20 20.78
N PRO A 147 -6.37 -6.47 21.78
CA PRO A 147 -5.63 -6.07 22.98
C PRO A 147 -5.05 -7.23 23.80
N LYS A 148 -5.67 -8.41 23.76
CA LYS A 148 -5.21 -9.60 24.50
C LYS A 148 -3.87 -10.15 23.98
N GLN A 149 -3.55 -9.95 22.70
CA GLN A 149 -2.34 -10.43 22.04
C GLN A 149 -1.41 -9.27 21.64
N ALA A 150 -1.79 -8.03 22.00
CA ALA A 150 -1.07 -6.82 21.62
C ALA A 150 0.41 -6.86 22.00
N LYS A 151 0.76 -7.43 23.15
CA LYS A 151 2.15 -7.52 23.61
C LYS A 151 3.00 -8.35 22.65
N ASP A 152 2.48 -9.48 22.16
CA ASP A 152 3.23 -10.40 21.30
C ASP A 152 3.40 -9.79 19.90
N TYR A 153 2.34 -9.21 19.33
CA TYR A 153 2.43 -8.52 18.04
C TYR A 153 3.35 -7.30 18.11
N GLN A 154 3.31 -6.51 19.19
CA GLN A 154 4.23 -5.38 19.37
C GLN A 154 5.68 -5.82 19.55
N ALA A 155 5.93 -6.90 20.28
CA ALA A 155 7.27 -7.45 20.45
C ALA A 155 7.84 -7.89 19.09
N GLN A 156 7.05 -8.62 18.29
CA GLN A 156 7.46 -9.02 16.95
C GLN A 156 7.66 -7.81 16.02
N ALA A 157 6.77 -6.82 16.07
CA ALA A 157 6.91 -5.60 15.28
C ALA A 157 8.20 -4.86 15.59
N LYS A 158 8.58 -4.76 16.87
CA LYS A 158 9.87 -4.15 17.26
C LYS A 158 11.05 -4.95 16.74
N ALA A 159 11.00 -6.28 16.86
CA ALA A 159 12.08 -7.15 16.43
C ALA A 159 12.33 -7.06 14.91
N ILE A 160 11.29 -7.04 14.08
CA ILE A 160 11.48 -6.83 12.63
C ILE A 160 11.94 -5.42 12.29
N LEU A 161 11.52 -4.39 13.02
CA LEU A 161 12.00 -3.02 12.83
C LEU A 161 13.49 -2.88 13.18
N GLU A 162 13.95 -3.54 14.24
CA GLU A 162 15.38 -3.61 14.60
C GLU A 162 16.19 -4.25 13.46
N ASP A 163 15.70 -5.36 12.89
CA ASP A 163 16.39 -6.04 11.78
C ASP A 163 16.36 -5.26 10.46
N ILE A 164 15.29 -4.50 10.18
CA ILE A 164 15.27 -3.58 9.02
C ILE A 164 16.37 -2.53 9.16
N LEU A 165 16.58 -1.97 10.35
CA LEU A 165 17.67 -1.01 10.57
C LEU A 165 19.06 -1.67 10.53
N ALA A 166 19.17 -2.94 10.92
CA ALA A 166 20.43 -3.67 10.90
C ALA A 166 20.86 -4.10 9.49
N HIS A 167 19.90 -4.41 8.61
CA HIS A 167 20.19 -5.07 7.33
C HIS A 167 19.75 -4.28 6.09
N ASN A 168 18.80 -3.36 6.22
CA ASN A 168 18.17 -2.67 5.08
C ASN A 168 18.34 -1.14 5.17
N TYR A 169 19.41 -0.67 5.79
CA TYR A 169 19.71 0.74 5.99
C TYR A 169 21.08 1.09 5.40
N ASN A 170 21.12 2.14 4.61
CA ASN A 170 22.37 2.67 4.07
C ASN A 170 22.93 3.72 5.04
N GLU A 171 24.02 3.40 5.74
CA GLU A 171 24.64 4.28 6.75
C GLU A 171 25.26 5.56 6.15
N GLU A 172 25.59 5.58 4.86
CA GLU A 172 26.20 6.76 4.21
C GLU A 172 25.15 7.82 3.86
N THR A 173 23.96 7.38 3.46
CA THR A 173 22.91 8.26 2.92
C THR A 173 21.73 8.40 3.88
N GLY A 174 21.57 7.46 4.79
CA GLY A 174 20.48 7.33 5.74
C GLY A 174 19.10 7.05 5.14
N VAL A 175 19.06 6.49 3.93
CA VAL A 175 17.83 5.93 3.35
C VAL A 175 17.77 4.42 3.56
N LEU A 176 16.57 3.86 3.42
CA LEU A 176 16.41 2.40 3.36
C LEU A 176 16.85 1.87 2.00
N THR A 177 17.53 0.73 2.01
CA THR A 177 17.88 -0.02 0.80
C THR A 177 16.70 -0.88 0.34
N VAL A 178 16.76 -1.45 -0.86
CA VAL A 178 15.66 -2.26 -1.42
C VAL A 178 15.52 -3.66 -0.80
N GLY A 179 16.53 -4.11 -0.08
CA GLY A 179 16.62 -5.39 0.62
C GLY A 179 18.01 -5.56 1.24
N ASN A 180 18.20 -6.61 2.05
CA ASN A 180 19.46 -6.91 2.73
C ASN A 180 20.63 -7.23 1.77
N TRP A 181 20.30 -7.61 0.54
CA TRP A 181 21.24 -7.88 -0.54
C TRP A 181 21.80 -6.60 -1.20
N ALA A 182 21.15 -5.45 -0.99
CA ALA A 182 21.62 -4.13 -1.39
C ALA A 182 22.44 -3.50 -0.25
N ASN A 183 23.54 -4.15 0.15
CA ASN A 183 24.44 -3.74 1.24
C ASN A 183 25.76 -3.13 0.69
N GLN A 184 26.68 -2.76 1.58
CA GLN A 184 27.94 -2.06 1.25
C GLN A 184 28.82 -2.75 0.20
N ASP A 185 28.72 -4.08 0.08
CA ASP A 185 29.48 -4.87 -0.90
C ASP A 185 28.76 -5.01 -2.25
N SER A 186 27.57 -4.42 -2.38
CA SER A 186 26.69 -4.51 -3.55
C SER A 186 26.70 -3.22 -4.36
N GLU A 187 26.66 -3.33 -5.68
CA GLU A 187 26.48 -2.17 -6.57
C GLU A 187 25.13 -1.46 -6.36
N PHE A 188 24.19 -2.10 -5.66
CA PHE A 188 22.87 -1.58 -5.36
C PHE A 188 22.75 -0.91 -3.98
N TYR A 189 23.85 -0.75 -3.24
CA TYR A 189 23.83 -0.16 -1.89
C TYR A 189 23.12 1.20 -1.84
N HIS A 190 23.33 2.02 -2.88
CA HIS A 190 22.77 3.36 -3.03
C HIS A 190 21.43 3.40 -3.76
N LEU A 191 20.85 2.25 -4.08
CA LEU A 191 19.56 2.17 -4.76
C LEU A 191 18.42 2.30 -3.74
N MET A 192 17.53 3.25 -3.99
CA MET A 192 16.31 3.46 -3.22
C MET A 192 15.10 3.20 -4.12
N ARG A 193 14.20 2.30 -3.69
CA ARG A 193 12.87 2.15 -4.28
C ARG A 193 11.96 3.22 -3.70
N THR A 194 11.42 4.08 -4.56
CA THR A 194 10.74 5.30 -4.08
C THR A 194 9.48 4.98 -3.27
N SER A 195 8.75 3.93 -3.64
CA SER A 195 7.53 3.47 -2.98
C SER A 195 7.72 3.01 -1.55
N ASP A 196 8.96 2.74 -1.12
CA ASP A 196 9.27 2.32 0.25
C ASP A 196 9.29 3.53 1.20
N THR A 197 9.08 4.75 0.68
CA THR A 197 8.90 5.96 1.47
C THR A 197 7.51 5.97 2.12
N LEU A 198 7.44 5.54 3.37
CA LEU A 198 6.20 5.40 4.15
C LEU A 198 6.17 6.40 5.34
N PRO A 199 6.04 7.71 5.09
CA PRO A 199 6.29 8.72 6.11
C PRO A 199 5.34 8.67 7.32
N ALA A 200 4.10 8.21 7.14
CA ALA A 200 3.18 8.01 8.26
C ALA A 200 3.58 6.79 9.10
N GLN A 201 4.00 5.71 8.46
CA GLN A 201 4.43 4.48 9.12
C GLN A 201 5.76 4.67 9.84
N PHE A 202 6.72 5.40 9.27
CA PHE A 202 7.98 5.74 9.94
C PHE A 202 7.75 6.55 11.23
N GLN A 203 6.76 7.45 11.23
CA GLN A 203 6.35 8.16 12.45
C GLN A 203 5.81 7.18 13.52
N ILE A 204 4.98 6.21 13.12
CA ILE A 204 4.45 5.16 14.00
C ILE A 204 5.58 4.26 14.53
N PHE A 205 6.57 3.93 13.69
CA PHE A 205 7.72 3.11 14.10
C PHE A 205 8.53 3.84 15.18
N TYR A 206 8.84 5.12 14.99
CA TYR A 206 9.44 5.95 16.04
C TYR A 206 8.60 5.94 17.33
N GLU A 207 7.28 6.07 17.23
CA GLU A 207 6.42 6.11 18.42
C GLU A 207 6.47 4.80 19.23
N VAL A 208 6.67 3.66 18.58
CA VAL A 208 6.71 2.34 19.21
C VAL A 208 8.11 1.94 19.68
N THR A 209 9.15 2.21 18.88
CA THR A 209 10.54 1.84 19.19
C THR A 209 11.25 2.89 20.04
N LYS A 210 10.86 4.16 19.92
CA LYS A 210 11.58 5.34 20.42
C LYS A 210 12.95 5.55 19.79
N ASP A 211 13.25 4.87 18.70
CA ASP A 211 14.49 5.06 17.93
C ASP A 211 14.31 6.22 16.93
N SER A 212 15.06 7.30 17.14
CA SER A 212 15.02 8.50 16.29
C SER A 212 15.50 8.26 14.86
N LYS A 213 16.22 7.16 14.57
CA LYS A 213 16.60 6.79 13.20
C LYS A 213 15.40 6.77 12.25
N TRP A 214 14.22 6.35 12.72
CA TRP A 214 13.00 6.35 11.90
C TRP A 214 12.54 7.75 11.47
N LEU A 215 12.77 8.77 12.30
CA LEU A 215 12.46 10.15 11.92
C LEU A 215 13.47 10.70 10.91
N ASP A 216 14.75 10.35 11.07
CA ASP A 216 15.82 10.70 10.13
C ASP A 216 15.60 10.04 8.75
N ILE A 217 15.28 8.75 8.72
CA ILE A 217 14.89 8.01 7.51
C ILE A 217 13.71 8.70 6.81
N LYS A 218 12.67 9.07 7.57
CA LYS A 218 11.50 9.78 7.03
C LYS A 218 11.91 11.08 6.34
N GLU A 219 12.73 11.90 6.99
CA GLU A 219 13.20 13.17 6.45
C GLU A 219 14.06 12.96 5.19
N LYS A 220 15.06 12.09 5.28
CA LYS A 220 16.01 11.80 4.19
C LYS A 220 15.31 11.24 2.96
N MET A 221 14.46 10.23 3.10
CA MET A 221 13.74 9.65 1.97
C MET A 221 12.78 10.67 1.33
N LEU A 222 12.05 11.46 2.12
CA LEU A 222 11.21 12.54 1.58
C LEU A 222 12.03 13.61 0.84
N GLN A 223 13.22 13.93 1.32
CA GLN A 223 14.14 14.84 0.65
C GLN A 223 14.58 14.30 -0.72
N GLN A 224 14.91 13.01 -0.83
CA GLN A 224 15.27 12.40 -2.12
C GLN A 224 14.10 12.47 -3.12
N LEU A 225 12.87 12.18 -2.67
CA LEU A 225 11.68 12.35 -3.51
C LEU A 225 11.47 13.82 -3.91
N GLN A 226 11.71 14.78 -3.00
CA GLN A 226 11.60 16.21 -3.29
C GLN A 226 12.61 16.65 -4.34
N THR A 227 13.85 16.18 -4.27
CA THR A 227 14.90 16.45 -5.28
C THR A 227 14.42 16.03 -6.66
N ILE A 228 13.98 14.78 -6.86
CA ILE A 228 13.50 14.30 -8.16
C ILE A 228 12.23 15.01 -8.60
N SER A 229 11.27 15.19 -7.69
CA SER A 229 10.02 15.88 -8.01
C SER A 229 10.27 17.31 -8.47
N SER A 230 11.27 18.01 -7.92
CA SER A 230 11.62 19.39 -8.30
C SER A 230 12.09 19.53 -9.75
N GLN A 231 12.67 18.46 -10.32
CA GLN A 231 13.20 18.43 -11.68
C GLN A 231 12.11 18.28 -12.75
N THR A 232 10.86 17.98 -12.35
CA THR A 232 9.75 17.71 -13.27
C THR A 232 8.57 18.66 -13.03
N LYS A 233 7.81 18.94 -14.08
CA LYS A 233 6.55 19.69 -13.96
C LYS A 233 5.40 18.85 -13.42
N THR A 234 5.45 17.54 -13.68
CA THR A 234 4.39 16.58 -13.33
C THR A 234 4.40 16.23 -11.84
N GLY A 235 5.58 16.29 -11.21
CA GLY A 235 5.78 15.78 -9.85
C GLY A 235 5.77 14.26 -9.75
N LEU A 236 5.65 13.54 -10.87
CA LEU A 236 5.77 12.08 -10.92
C LEU A 236 7.18 11.67 -10.46
N LEU A 237 7.23 10.53 -9.78
CA LEU A 237 8.43 9.93 -9.23
C LEU A 237 8.67 8.57 -9.87
N PRO A 238 9.93 8.18 -10.13
CA PRO A 238 10.25 6.90 -10.76
C PRO A 238 10.12 5.74 -9.78
N ASP A 239 10.09 4.51 -10.27
CA ASP A 239 10.14 3.31 -9.43
C ASP A 239 11.42 3.27 -8.57
N PHE A 240 12.57 3.58 -9.17
CA PHE A 240 13.87 3.55 -8.50
C PHE A 240 14.71 4.81 -8.75
N ILE A 241 15.50 5.17 -7.74
CA ILE A 241 16.48 6.25 -7.78
C ILE A 241 17.79 5.78 -7.16
N TRP A 242 18.89 6.37 -7.62
CA TRP A 242 20.18 6.28 -6.95
C TRP A 242 20.36 7.49 -6.04
N VAL A 243 20.86 7.23 -4.84
CA VAL A 243 21.16 8.23 -3.80
C VAL A 243 22.60 8.01 -3.38
N ASP A 244 23.50 8.86 -3.86
CA ASP A 244 24.94 8.75 -3.59
C ASP A 244 25.51 10.14 -3.24
N GLU A 245 26.84 10.22 -3.01
CA GLU A 245 27.52 11.49 -2.73
C GLU A 245 27.39 12.51 -3.88
N GLN A 246 27.13 12.05 -5.11
CA GLN A 246 26.94 12.90 -6.28
C GLN A 246 25.50 13.43 -6.38
N GLY A 247 24.58 12.90 -5.56
CA GLY A 247 23.22 13.37 -5.38
C GLY A 247 22.16 12.34 -5.75
N THR A 248 20.94 12.82 -6.01
CA THR A 248 19.80 11.97 -6.38
C THR A 248 19.62 11.92 -7.89
N ARG A 249 19.64 10.71 -8.48
CA ARG A 249 19.38 10.51 -9.92
C ARG A 249 18.39 9.36 -10.16
N VAL A 250 17.69 9.43 -11.29
CA VAL A 250 16.75 8.39 -11.72
C VAL A 250 17.53 7.14 -12.13
N ALA A 251 17.03 5.94 -11.79
CA ALA A 251 17.62 4.69 -12.26
C ALA A 251 17.43 4.49 -13.77
N ASP A 252 18.38 3.84 -14.42
CA ASP A 252 18.29 3.53 -15.84
C ASP A 252 17.25 2.40 -16.09
N PRO A 253 16.72 2.29 -17.32
CA PRO A 253 15.88 1.15 -17.67
C PRO A 253 16.60 -0.18 -17.45
N LYS A 254 15.90 -1.15 -16.85
CA LYS A 254 16.39 -2.51 -16.55
C LYS A 254 17.55 -2.55 -15.56
N THR A 255 17.64 -1.57 -14.66
CA THR A 255 18.57 -1.64 -13.53
C THR A 255 18.21 -2.79 -12.60
N ILE A 256 16.93 -3.00 -12.30
CA ILE A 256 16.45 -4.06 -11.40
C ILE A 256 15.36 -4.90 -12.06
N GLU A 257 14.23 -4.29 -12.41
CA GLU A 257 12.98 -5.03 -12.61
C GLU A 257 12.53 -4.98 -14.07
N SER A 258 12.61 -3.80 -14.68
CA SER A 258 11.90 -3.55 -15.93
C SER A 258 12.52 -2.42 -16.75
N LYS A 259 12.09 -2.31 -18.01
CA LYS A 259 12.40 -1.13 -18.84
C LYS A 259 11.80 0.19 -18.31
N TYR A 260 11.04 0.15 -17.22
CA TYR A 260 10.32 1.27 -16.63
C TYR A 260 10.86 1.69 -15.24
N ASP A 261 12.02 1.18 -14.82
CA ASP A 261 12.61 1.46 -13.50
C ASP A 261 12.80 2.97 -13.24
N GLY A 262 13.10 3.73 -14.30
CA GLY A 262 13.21 5.20 -14.25
C GLY A 262 11.91 5.98 -14.50
N ALA A 263 10.74 5.31 -14.49
CA ALA A 263 9.44 5.90 -14.80
C ALA A 263 8.44 5.72 -13.65
N TYR A 264 7.33 6.46 -13.67
CA TYR A 264 6.23 6.22 -12.74
C TYR A 264 5.49 4.95 -13.19
N SER A 265 5.83 3.82 -12.57
CA SER A 265 5.39 2.48 -12.96
C SER A 265 4.86 1.72 -11.73
N TYR A 266 4.89 0.39 -11.77
CA TYR A 266 4.21 -0.49 -10.82
C TYR A 266 4.76 -0.41 -9.39
N ASN A 267 5.99 0.05 -9.17
CA ASN A 267 6.43 0.34 -7.81
C ASN A 267 5.89 1.70 -7.36
N ALA A 268 6.17 2.76 -8.13
CA ALA A 268 5.86 4.15 -7.79
C ALA A 268 4.35 4.44 -7.73
N CYS A 269 3.49 3.59 -8.31
CA CYS A 269 2.05 3.77 -8.28
C CYS A 269 1.45 3.75 -6.86
N ARG A 270 2.18 3.23 -5.87
CA ARG A 270 1.84 3.24 -4.44
C ARG A 270 2.04 4.62 -3.78
N LEU A 271 2.89 5.48 -4.34
CA LEU A 271 3.28 6.75 -3.71
C LEU A 271 2.12 7.70 -3.38
N PRO A 272 1.08 7.89 -4.22
CA PRO A 272 -0.06 8.70 -3.84
C PRO A 272 -0.71 8.23 -2.53
N TYR A 273 -0.88 6.90 -2.37
CA TYR A 273 -1.42 6.30 -1.16
C TYR A 273 -0.46 6.44 0.04
N ASN A 274 0.83 6.17 -0.15
CA ASN A 274 1.82 6.23 0.94
C ASN A 274 2.02 7.67 1.47
N LEU A 275 2.10 8.65 0.57
CA LEU A 275 2.41 10.04 0.93
C LEU A 275 1.20 10.75 1.57
N VAL A 276 -0.02 10.55 1.05
CA VAL A 276 -1.20 11.30 1.54
C VAL A 276 -1.57 10.97 3.00
N GLN A 277 -1.17 9.80 3.49
CA GLN A 277 -1.40 9.38 4.88
C GLN A 277 -0.63 10.24 5.89
N SER A 278 0.51 10.82 5.50
CA SER A 278 1.31 11.66 6.39
C SER A 278 0.85 13.12 6.38
N LYS A 279 0.85 13.77 7.55
CA LYS A 279 0.64 15.23 7.66
C LYS A 279 1.91 16.05 7.46
N ASP A 280 3.05 15.39 7.18
CA ASP A 280 4.30 16.05 6.88
C ASP A 280 4.19 17.01 5.69
N LYS A 281 4.78 18.20 5.81
CA LYS A 281 4.65 19.26 4.81
C LYS A 281 5.24 18.86 3.46
N THR A 282 6.41 18.22 3.45
CA THR A 282 7.08 17.78 2.21
C THR A 282 6.28 16.67 1.54
N SER A 283 5.81 15.69 2.32
CA SER A 283 4.94 14.63 1.82
C SER A 283 3.66 15.17 1.17
N GLN A 284 3.00 16.13 1.82
CA GLN A 284 1.79 16.77 1.32
C GLN A 284 2.05 17.61 0.05
N GLN A 285 3.21 18.26 -0.06
CA GLN A 285 3.60 18.98 -1.28
C GLN A 285 3.83 18.02 -2.46
N LEU A 286 4.54 16.91 -2.23
CA LEU A 286 4.82 15.89 -3.24
C LEU A 286 3.52 15.29 -3.81
N VAL A 287 2.62 14.82 -2.94
CA VAL A 287 1.36 14.20 -3.39
C VAL A 287 0.47 15.19 -4.13
N LYS A 288 0.35 16.44 -3.66
CA LYS A 288 -0.43 17.49 -4.37
C LYS A 288 0.10 17.77 -5.76
N LYS A 289 1.42 17.76 -5.94
CA LYS A 289 2.03 17.98 -7.25
C LYS A 289 1.66 16.85 -8.22
N MET A 290 1.77 15.58 -7.80
CA MET A 290 1.30 14.43 -8.58
C MET A 290 -0.20 14.51 -8.89
N LEU A 291 -1.04 14.81 -7.89
CA LEU A 291 -2.49 14.93 -8.07
C LEU A 291 -2.87 16.06 -9.04
N ASN A 292 -2.11 17.17 -9.06
CA ASN A 292 -2.30 18.25 -10.04
C ASN A 292 -2.03 17.77 -11.47
N PHE A 293 -0.98 16.97 -11.67
CA PHE A 293 -0.73 16.33 -12.96
C PHE A 293 -1.88 15.40 -13.34
N PHE A 294 -2.27 14.46 -12.48
CA PHE A 294 -3.35 13.52 -12.79
C PHE A 294 -4.67 14.25 -13.08
N LYS A 295 -5.02 15.29 -12.30
CA LYS A 295 -6.23 16.09 -12.49
C LYS A 295 -6.28 16.78 -13.86
N SER A 296 -5.12 17.12 -14.43
CA SER A 296 -5.02 17.72 -15.77
C SER A 296 -5.25 16.72 -16.90
N GLN A 297 -5.11 15.43 -16.64
CA GLN A 297 -5.31 14.39 -17.63
C GLN A 297 -6.80 14.14 -17.91
N ARG A 298 -7.09 13.68 -19.15
CA ARG A 298 -8.42 13.20 -19.54
C ARG A 298 -8.67 11.77 -19.04
N ASN A 299 -7.70 10.89 -19.28
CA ASN A 299 -7.69 9.49 -18.85
C ASN A 299 -6.39 9.21 -18.10
N LEU A 300 -6.47 8.30 -17.12
CA LEU A 300 -5.33 7.83 -16.36
C LEU A 300 -4.91 6.43 -16.84
N TYR A 301 -3.63 6.21 -17.11
CA TYR A 301 -3.09 4.96 -17.64
C TYR A 301 -2.15 4.28 -16.65
N ALA A 302 -1.87 3.00 -16.90
CA ALA A 302 -0.93 2.18 -16.15
C ALA A 302 0.53 2.61 -16.44
N GLY A 303 0.92 3.78 -15.98
CA GLY A 303 2.30 4.26 -16.01
C GLY A 303 2.60 5.39 -17.00
N TYR A 304 3.58 6.20 -16.62
CA TYR A 304 3.97 7.44 -17.30
C TYR A 304 5.48 7.63 -17.22
N ASP A 305 6.08 8.18 -18.29
CA ASP A 305 7.40 8.79 -18.13
C ASP A 305 7.30 10.01 -17.20
N LEU A 306 8.44 10.48 -16.68
CA LEU A 306 8.44 11.59 -15.73
C LEU A 306 8.01 12.94 -16.37
N LYS A 307 7.95 13.01 -17.71
CA LYS A 307 7.43 14.17 -18.46
C LYS A 307 5.91 14.11 -18.63
N GLY A 308 5.28 13.01 -18.24
CA GLY A 308 3.82 12.81 -18.25
C GLY A 308 3.28 12.15 -19.51
N LYS A 309 4.14 11.59 -20.37
CA LYS A 309 3.69 10.77 -21.51
C LYS A 309 3.28 9.40 -21.00
N ALA A 310 2.07 8.97 -21.33
CA ALA A 310 1.59 7.63 -21.02
C ALA A 310 2.50 6.58 -21.67
N LEU A 311 2.91 5.58 -20.89
CA LEU A 311 3.75 4.46 -21.36
C LEU A 311 2.91 3.29 -21.86
N ASN A 312 1.64 3.27 -21.47
CA ASN A 312 0.65 2.26 -21.80
C ASN A 312 -0.65 2.92 -22.26
N ASN A 313 -1.48 2.18 -23.00
CA ASN A 313 -2.78 2.62 -23.49
C ASN A 313 -3.96 2.00 -22.72
N HIS A 314 -3.70 1.30 -21.61
CA HIS A 314 -4.70 0.70 -20.74
C HIS A 314 -4.63 1.31 -19.32
N GLN A 315 -5.72 1.19 -18.58
CA GLN A 315 -5.81 1.57 -17.17
C GLN A 315 -5.54 0.34 -16.29
N ALA A 316 -5.03 0.53 -15.08
CA ALA A 316 -4.83 -0.54 -14.10
C ALA A 316 -5.30 -0.06 -12.72
N ALA A 317 -5.99 -0.93 -11.99
CA ALA A 317 -6.60 -0.54 -10.72
C ALA A 317 -5.55 -0.21 -9.64
N SER A 318 -4.37 -0.84 -9.71
CA SER A 318 -3.18 -0.54 -8.90
C SER A 318 -2.67 0.89 -9.04
N PHE A 319 -2.94 1.56 -10.15
CA PHE A 319 -2.64 2.98 -10.34
C PHE A 319 -3.81 3.86 -9.92
N LEU A 320 -5.02 3.48 -10.28
CA LEU A 320 -6.21 4.30 -10.05
C LEU A 320 -6.61 4.36 -8.57
N ALA A 321 -6.54 3.25 -7.85
CA ALA A 321 -6.99 3.20 -6.46
C ALA A 321 -6.15 4.12 -5.55
N PRO A 322 -4.80 4.10 -5.58
CA PRO A 322 -3.99 5.05 -4.80
C PRO A 322 -4.28 6.51 -5.12
N ILE A 323 -4.50 6.84 -6.40
CA ILE A 323 -4.85 8.20 -6.83
C ILE A 323 -6.22 8.61 -6.28
N VAL A 324 -7.21 7.71 -6.31
CA VAL A 324 -8.55 7.98 -5.74
C VAL A 324 -8.46 8.18 -4.24
N TYR A 325 -7.74 7.31 -3.53
CA TYR A 325 -7.54 7.44 -2.09
C TYR A 325 -6.92 8.79 -1.72
N ALA A 326 -5.83 9.16 -2.40
CA ALA A 326 -5.18 10.45 -2.17
C ALA A 326 -6.07 11.64 -2.53
N SER A 327 -6.88 11.51 -3.58
CA SER A 327 -7.81 12.56 -4.00
C SER A 327 -8.99 12.76 -3.04
N GLU A 328 -9.46 11.71 -2.36
CA GLU A 328 -10.50 11.83 -1.32
C GLU A 328 -9.98 12.53 -0.06
N HIS A 329 -8.68 12.38 0.26
CA HIS A 329 -8.04 12.98 1.42
C HIS A 329 -7.56 14.42 1.20
N GLU A 330 -7.66 14.93 -0.03
CA GLU A 330 -7.18 16.26 -0.40
C GLU A 330 -8.25 17.15 -1.02
N LYS A 331 -8.24 18.44 -0.65
CA LYS A 331 -9.20 19.40 -1.19
C LYS A 331 -8.88 19.75 -2.64
N GLY A 332 -9.92 19.84 -3.47
CA GLY A 332 -9.79 20.30 -4.86
C GLY A 332 -9.56 19.19 -5.90
N TYR A 333 -9.58 17.92 -5.50
CA TYR A 333 -9.35 16.76 -6.38
C TYR A 333 -10.60 15.90 -6.63
N LEU A 334 -11.81 16.40 -6.29
CA LEU A 334 -13.08 15.68 -6.48
C LEU A 334 -13.26 15.15 -7.91
N LYS A 335 -12.76 15.86 -8.94
CA LYS A 335 -12.77 15.38 -10.33
C LYS A 335 -12.14 13.99 -10.45
N LEU A 336 -10.95 13.79 -9.87
CA LEU A 336 -10.22 12.53 -9.93
C LEU A 336 -10.99 11.40 -9.26
N VAL A 337 -11.60 11.67 -8.11
CA VAL A 337 -12.45 10.71 -7.42
C VAL A 337 -13.62 10.30 -8.31
N GLN A 338 -14.40 11.27 -8.81
CA GLN A 338 -15.61 10.96 -9.56
C GLN A 338 -15.30 10.21 -10.87
N GLN A 339 -14.18 10.52 -11.52
CA GLN A 339 -13.77 9.86 -12.75
C GLN A 339 -13.27 8.43 -12.55
N ASN A 340 -12.68 8.10 -11.39
CA ASN A 340 -11.96 6.83 -11.21
C ASN A 340 -12.57 5.92 -10.14
N LYS A 341 -13.54 6.36 -9.34
CA LYS A 341 -14.24 5.53 -8.33
C LYS A 341 -14.98 4.32 -8.93
N TYR A 342 -15.16 4.27 -10.25
CA TYR A 342 -15.84 3.16 -10.92
C TYR A 342 -15.13 1.83 -10.68
N ILE A 343 -13.81 1.82 -10.43
CA ILE A 343 -13.02 0.62 -10.14
C ILE A 343 -13.56 -0.15 -8.92
N PHE A 344 -14.17 0.54 -7.95
CA PHE A 344 -14.78 -0.10 -6.78
C PHE A 344 -16.19 -0.64 -7.08
N THR A 345 -16.85 -0.10 -8.11
CA THR A 345 -18.22 -0.49 -8.48
C THR A 345 -18.28 -1.69 -9.42
N GLN A 346 -17.15 -2.06 -10.03
CA GLN A 346 -17.01 -3.20 -10.94
C GLN A 346 -16.56 -4.46 -10.19
N ASP A 347 -16.55 -5.61 -10.88
CA ASP A 347 -15.93 -6.82 -10.35
C ASP A 347 -14.43 -6.66 -10.18
N LEU A 348 -13.91 -7.27 -9.10
CA LEU A 348 -12.49 -7.24 -8.80
C LEU A 348 -11.71 -7.94 -9.92
N PRO A 349 -10.58 -7.38 -10.43
CA PRO A 349 -9.81 -7.98 -11.51
C PRO A 349 -8.99 -9.18 -10.99
N LEU A 350 -9.64 -10.32 -10.76
CA LEU A 350 -9.05 -11.50 -10.11
C LEU A 350 -7.87 -12.12 -10.87
N ASN A 351 -7.75 -11.86 -12.17
CA ASN A 351 -6.60 -12.32 -12.96
C ASN A 351 -5.31 -11.53 -12.68
N ASN A 352 -5.38 -10.41 -11.97
CA ASN A 352 -4.25 -9.58 -11.59
C ASN A 352 -4.25 -9.35 -10.07
N TYR A 353 -3.40 -10.10 -9.38
CA TYR A 353 -3.20 -10.01 -7.93
C TYR A 353 -2.99 -8.57 -7.46
N TYR A 354 -2.14 -7.81 -8.15
CA TYR A 354 -1.73 -6.48 -7.69
C TYR A 354 -2.88 -5.46 -7.79
N ASP A 355 -3.59 -5.46 -8.92
CA ASP A 355 -4.77 -4.62 -9.13
C ASP A 355 -5.88 -4.95 -8.11
N ALA A 356 -6.15 -6.24 -7.89
CA ALA A 356 -7.14 -6.69 -6.92
C ALA A 356 -6.79 -6.31 -5.48
N THR A 357 -5.52 -6.45 -5.11
CA THR A 357 -5.04 -6.17 -3.75
C THR A 357 -5.09 -4.68 -3.43
N MET A 358 -4.55 -3.83 -4.32
CA MET A 358 -4.60 -2.37 -4.12
C MET A 358 -6.04 -1.84 -4.07
N THR A 359 -6.93 -2.40 -4.90
CA THR A 359 -8.37 -2.07 -4.83
C THR A 359 -8.97 -2.48 -3.50
N THR A 360 -8.61 -3.66 -2.99
CA THR A 360 -9.16 -4.21 -1.73
C THR A 360 -8.68 -3.42 -0.51
N MET A 361 -7.38 -3.14 -0.41
CA MET A 361 -6.82 -2.31 0.67
C MET A 361 -7.56 -0.96 0.75
N ILE A 362 -7.67 -0.28 -0.39
CA ILE A 362 -8.25 1.06 -0.44
C ILE A 362 -9.77 1.05 -0.24
N ALA A 363 -10.47 0.01 -0.70
CA ALA A 363 -11.90 -0.14 -0.45
C ALA A 363 -12.21 -0.32 1.05
N LEU A 364 -11.37 -1.07 1.78
CA LEU A 364 -11.52 -1.27 3.24
C LEU A 364 -11.33 0.02 4.03
N GLU A 365 -10.49 0.95 3.55
CA GLU A 365 -10.29 2.23 4.20
C GLU A 365 -11.34 3.29 3.83
N LEU A 366 -11.76 3.36 2.57
CA LEU A 366 -12.69 4.40 2.11
C LEU A 366 -14.16 4.16 2.49
N PHE A 367 -14.54 2.91 2.77
CA PHE A 367 -15.94 2.50 2.95
C PHE A 367 -16.18 1.77 4.28
#